data_AF-A0A015K6B4-F1
#
_entry.id   AF-A0A015K6B4-F1
#
_cell.length_a   1.000
_cell.length_b   1.000
_cell.length_c   1.000
_cell.angle_alpha   90.00
_cell.angle_beta   90.00
_cell.angle_gamma   90.00
#
_symmetry.space_group_name_H-M   'P 1'
#
loop_
_entity.id
_entity.type
_entity.pdbx_description
1 polymer ?
#
loop_
_entity_poly.entity_id
_entity_poly.type
_entity_poly.pdbx_seq_one_letter_code
_entity_poly.pdbx_strand_id
1 'polypeptide(L)'
;MKSQDLNYVKTQRDLGNKKIEKLQNELHFIESESIEDEIEVDDKIKEKVKSSQPQHIIFVDTLKEVKTFDPAKYFNTLPELVNRKFNRPRIETLQNEVIMAPDDEIELLKLHKNRLEKHQELSSRIRRQEELRKVEQGLRIQKNLMGKGRRKKVGVDKDGLPLYKWKNERKK
;
A
#
# COMPACT_ATOMS: atom_id res chain seq x y z
N MET A 1 34.35 10.05 2.59
CA MET A 1 33.69 8.90 3.24
C MET A 1 32.23 9.22 3.59
N LYS A 2 31.86 9.57 4.83
CA LYS A 2 30.43 9.59 5.27
C LYS A 2 29.45 10.45 4.44
N SER A 3 29.92 11.54 3.82
CA SER A 3 29.05 12.34 2.94
C SER A 3 28.83 11.72 1.56
N GLN A 4 29.80 10.94 1.06
CA GLN A 4 29.67 10.21 -0.21
C GLN A 4 28.73 9.04 -0.01
N ASP A 5 28.90 8.27 1.08
CA ASP A 5 28.02 7.15 1.44
C ASP A 5 26.56 7.61 1.60
N LEU A 6 26.34 8.73 2.31
CA LEU A 6 25.00 9.31 2.47
C LEU A 6 24.39 9.70 1.12
N ASN A 7 25.17 10.33 0.24
CA ASN A 7 24.68 10.71 -1.08
C ASN A 7 24.36 9.47 -1.93
N TYR A 8 25.19 8.43 -1.88
CA TYR A 8 24.94 7.17 -2.59
C TYR A 8 23.66 6.49 -2.09
N VAL A 9 23.47 6.36 -0.78
CA VAL A 9 22.25 5.77 -0.21
C VAL A 9 21.02 6.59 -0.60
N LYS A 10 21.14 7.93 -0.57
CA LYS A 10 20.06 8.83 -0.97
C LYS A 10 19.70 8.65 -2.44
N THR A 11 20.67 8.61 -3.35
CA THR A 11 20.37 8.42 -4.79
C THR A 11 19.77 7.05 -5.06
N GLN A 12 20.27 5.98 -4.42
CA GLN A 12 19.68 4.64 -4.53
C GLN A 12 18.24 4.61 -4.03
N ARG A 13 17.96 5.30 -2.91
CA ARG A 13 16.63 5.45 -2.36
C ARG A 13 15.71 6.22 -3.32
N ASP A 14 16.16 7.34 -3.86
CA ASP A 14 15.35 8.16 -4.77
C ASP A 14 15.04 7.40 -6.08
N LEU A 15 15.99 6.62 -6.60
CA LEU A 15 15.76 5.71 -7.73
C LEU A 15 14.75 4.61 -7.37
N GLY A 16 14.83 4.05 -6.16
CA GLY A 16 13.88 3.08 -5.65
C GLY A 16 12.45 3.63 -5.60
N ASN A 17 12.27 4.84 -5.05
CA ASN A 17 10.97 5.52 -4.99
C ASN A 17 10.34 5.68 -6.37
N LYS A 18 11.11 6.18 -7.35
CA LYS A 18 10.60 6.34 -8.73
C LYS A 18 10.12 5.03 -9.34
N LYS A 19 10.82 3.94 -9.06
CA LYS A 19 10.39 2.62 -9.55
C LYS A 19 9.17 2.09 -8.80
N ILE A 20 9.03 2.39 -7.51
CA ILE A 20 7.82 2.07 -6.73
C ILE A 20 6.64 2.86 -7.29
N GLU A 21 6.79 4.17 -7.52
CA GLU A 21 5.75 5.01 -8.12
C GLU A 21 5.32 4.47 -9.49
N LYS A 22 6.29 4.10 -10.34
CA LYS A 22 5.98 3.50 -11.65
C LYS A 22 5.18 2.21 -11.50
N LEU A 23 5.60 1.31 -10.60
CA LEU A 23 4.87 0.07 -10.34
C LEU A 23 3.48 0.33 -9.74
N GLN A 24 3.34 1.27 -8.81
CA GLN A 24 2.05 1.65 -8.22
C GLN A 24 1.09 2.23 -9.25
N ASN A 25 1.60 2.98 -10.23
CA ASN A 25 0.78 3.51 -11.32
C ASN A 25 0.36 2.41 -12.31
N GLU A 26 1.19 1.37 -12.49
CA GLU A 26 0.88 0.20 -13.33
C GLU A 26 -0.05 -0.81 -12.62
N LEU A 27 0.05 -0.95 -11.30
CA LEU A 27 -0.81 -1.82 -10.50
C LEU A 27 -2.11 -1.10 -10.13
N HIS A 28 -3.22 -1.62 -10.63
CA HIS A 28 -4.54 -1.22 -10.15
C HIS A 28 -4.83 -1.90 -8.80
N PHE A 29 -4.97 -1.13 -7.72
CA PHE A 29 -5.31 -1.60 -6.35
C PHE A 29 -6.75 -2.11 -6.20
N ILE A 30 -7.37 -2.45 -7.32
CA ILE A 30 -8.80 -2.64 -7.45
C ILE A 30 -9.24 -4.00 -6.86
N GLU A 31 -8.34 -4.99 -6.81
CA GLU A 31 -8.57 -6.35 -6.29
C GLU A 31 -7.74 -6.68 -5.03
N SER A 32 -7.37 -5.67 -4.22
CA SER A 32 -6.52 -5.94 -3.03
C SER A 32 -7.16 -6.96 -2.08
N GLU A 33 -8.49 -6.99 -2.00
CA GLU A 33 -9.25 -7.82 -1.05
C GLU A 33 -9.16 -9.32 -1.35
N SER A 34 -9.12 -9.74 -2.63
CA SER A 34 -8.93 -11.15 -3.00
C SER A 34 -7.47 -11.59 -2.93
N ILE A 35 -6.54 -10.65 -3.12
CA ILE A 35 -5.09 -10.91 -3.07
C ILE A 35 -4.57 -10.96 -1.62
N GLU A 36 -5.22 -10.22 -0.70
CA GLU A 36 -4.92 -10.22 0.73
C GLU A 36 -5.09 -11.60 1.40
N ASP A 37 -5.95 -12.45 0.86
CA ASP A 37 -6.16 -13.81 1.34
C ASP A 37 -5.03 -14.77 0.90
N GLU A 38 -4.41 -14.51 -0.26
CA GLU A 38 -3.34 -15.36 -0.81
C GLU A 38 -1.92 -14.93 -0.41
N ILE A 39 -1.72 -13.64 -0.09
CA ILE A 39 -0.44 -13.15 0.40
C ILE A 39 -0.40 -13.30 1.93
N GLU A 40 0.65 -13.94 2.45
CA GLU A 40 0.94 -13.97 3.88
C GLU A 40 1.25 -12.55 4.39
N VAL A 41 0.20 -11.86 4.82
CA VAL A 41 0.27 -10.54 5.47
C VAL A 41 0.06 -10.74 6.97
N ASP A 42 0.92 -10.12 7.80
CA ASP A 42 0.83 -10.17 9.27
C ASP A 42 -0.60 -9.85 9.76
N ASP A 43 -1.12 -10.63 10.71
CA ASP A 43 -2.49 -10.51 11.24
C ASP A 43 -2.81 -9.10 11.78
N LYS A 44 -1.82 -8.42 12.35
CA LYS A 44 -1.95 -7.04 12.85
C LYS A 44 -2.17 -6.00 11.74
N ILE A 45 -1.67 -6.28 10.54
CA ILE A 45 -1.90 -5.45 9.36
C ILE A 45 -3.30 -5.74 8.82
N LYS A 46 -3.72 -7.03 8.77
CA LYS A 46 -5.07 -7.43 8.36
C LYS A 46 -6.16 -6.78 9.21
N GLU A 47 -6.00 -6.72 10.54
CA GLU A 47 -6.96 -6.03 11.43
C GLU A 47 -7.06 -4.52 11.16
N LYS A 48 -5.93 -3.84 10.95
CA LYS A 48 -5.93 -2.42 10.60
C LYS A 48 -6.59 -2.16 9.26
N VAL A 49 -6.34 -3.01 8.26
CA VAL A 49 -6.94 -2.90 6.93
C VAL A 49 -8.46 -3.06 7.00
N LYS A 50 -8.97 -4.05 7.76
CA LYS A 50 -10.43 -4.23 7.96
C LYS A 50 -11.11 -3.00 8.57
N SER A 51 -10.46 -2.35 9.53
CA SER A 51 -11.02 -1.13 10.16
C SER A 51 -11.06 0.10 9.24
N SER A 52 -10.28 0.09 8.16
CA SER A 52 -10.10 1.24 7.25
C SER A 52 -10.82 1.10 5.91
N GLN A 53 -11.63 0.04 5.72
CA GLN A 53 -12.35 -0.16 4.47
C GLN A 53 -13.43 0.92 4.26
N PRO A 54 -13.55 1.48 3.03
CA PRO A 54 -14.55 2.50 2.75
C PRO A 54 -15.96 1.91 2.86
N GLN A 55 -16.83 2.60 3.61
CA GLN A 55 -18.22 2.19 3.79
C GLN A 55 -19.10 2.81 2.70
N HIS A 56 -19.88 1.98 2.00
CA HIS A 56 -20.89 2.45 1.05
C HIS A 56 -22.26 2.51 1.73
N ILE A 57 -22.73 3.71 2.04
CA ILE A 57 -23.99 3.96 2.76
C ILE A 57 -25.10 4.21 1.74
N ILE A 58 -26.21 3.47 1.87
CA ILE A 58 -27.39 3.61 1.02
C ILE A 58 -28.50 4.25 1.85
N PHE A 59 -29.05 5.35 1.35
CA PHE A 59 -30.15 6.05 1.99
C PHE A 59 -31.48 5.54 1.43
N VAL A 60 -32.43 5.31 2.32
CA VAL A 60 -33.74 4.74 2.03
C VAL A 60 -34.78 5.53 2.81
N ASP A 61 -35.93 5.79 2.19
CA ASP A 61 -36.92 6.72 2.74
C ASP A 61 -37.77 6.08 3.85
N THR A 62 -38.06 4.78 3.77
CA THR A 62 -38.97 4.11 4.71
C THR A 62 -38.26 3.07 5.59
N LEU A 63 -38.60 3.03 6.88
CA LEU A 63 -38.10 2.02 7.83
C LEU A 63 -38.44 0.58 7.44
N LYS A 64 -39.52 0.36 6.68
CA LYS A 64 -39.90 -0.96 6.15
C LYS A 64 -38.91 -1.43 5.09
N GLU A 65 -38.51 -0.53 4.19
CA GLU A 65 -37.56 -0.81 3.13
C GLU A 65 -36.18 -1.11 3.69
N VAL A 66 -35.77 -0.44 4.78
CA VAL A 66 -34.53 -0.77 5.50
C VAL A 66 -34.50 -2.22 5.97
N LYS A 67 -35.63 -2.77 6.44
CA LYS A 67 -35.72 -4.16 6.91
C LYS A 67 -35.74 -5.19 5.79
N THR A 68 -36.26 -4.84 4.62
CA THR A 68 -36.38 -5.73 3.45
C THR A 68 -35.32 -5.46 2.38
N PHE A 69 -34.33 -4.63 2.69
CA PHE A 69 -33.34 -4.19 1.72
C PHE A 69 -32.48 -5.36 1.24
N ASP A 70 -32.48 -5.59 -0.07
CA ASP A 70 -31.66 -6.59 -0.73
C ASP A 70 -30.71 -5.91 -1.72
N PRO A 71 -29.39 -5.94 -1.48
CA PRO A 71 -28.43 -5.27 -2.33
C PRO A 71 -28.40 -5.84 -3.76
N ALA A 72 -28.65 -7.14 -3.95
CA ALA A 72 -28.62 -7.74 -5.29
C ALA A 72 -29.75 -7.19 -6.18
N LYS A 73 -30.95 -7.06 -5.60
CA LYS A 73 -32.11 -6.45 -6.26
C LYS A 73 -31.92 -4.96 -6.46
N TYR A 74 -31.37 -4.26 -5.46
CA TYR A 74 -31.14 -2.81 -5.56
C TYR A 74 -30.17 -2.46 -6.71
N PHE A 75 -29.09 -3.22 -6.87
CA PHE A 75 -28.11 -2.98 -7.93
C PHE A 75 -28.46 -3.67 -9.26
N ASN A 76 -29.48 -4.52 -9.31
CA ASN A 76 -29.82 -5.38 -10.45
C ASN A 76 -28.61 -6.22 -10.91
N THR A 77 -27.90 -6.83 -9.96
CA THR A 77 -26.71 -7.64 -10.19
C THR A 77 -26.87 -9.04 -9.62
N LEU A 78 -26.04 -9.98 -10.08
CA LEU A 78 -25.96 -11.31 -9.46
C LEU A 78 -25.44 -11.19 -8.02
N PRO A 79 -25.89 -12.07 -7.09
CA PRO A 79 -25.51 -12.01 -5.68
C PRO A 79 -24.00 -12.15 -5.47
N GLU A 80 -23.31 -12.90 -6.33
CA GLU A 80 -21.85 -13.10 -6.29
C GLU A 80 -21.07 -11.79 -6.56
N LEU A 81 -21.63 -10.92 -7.40
CA LEU A 81 -21.00 -9.65 -7.80
C LEU A 81 -21.28 -8.51 -6.80
N VAL A 82 -22.17 -8.71 -5.83
CA VAL A 82 -22.52 -7.69 -4.83
C VAL A 82 -21.32 -7.32 -3.95
N ASN A 83 -20.46 -8.29 -3.64
CA ASN A 83 -19.28 -8.07 -2.81
C ASN A 83 -18.15 -7.36 -3.56
N ARG A 84 -18.14 -7.38 -4.90
CA ARG A 84 -17.10 -6.75 -5.72
C ARG A 84 -17.23 -5.23 -5.64
N LYS A 85 -16.22 -4.47 -5.21
CA LYS A 85 -16.35 -3.00 -5.02
C LYS A 85 -16.48 -2.18 -6.31
N PHE A 86 -15.89 -2.65 -7.39
CA PHE A 86 -15.76 -1.94 -8.66
C PHE A 86 -16.33 -2.77 -9.80
N ASN A 87 -16.72 -2.13 -10.90
CA ASN A 87 -17.23 -2.81 -12.10
C ASN A 87 -18.28 -3.89 -11.77
N ARG A 88 -19.43 -3.45 -11.26
CA ARG A 88 -20.60 -4.30 -10.96
C ARG A 88 -21.58 -4.22 -12.16
N PRO A 89 -21.45 -5.09 -13.18
CA PRO A 89 -22.34 -5.03 -14.33
C PRO A 89 -23.76 -5.44 -13.94
N ARG A 90 -24.76 -4.77 -14.53
CA ARG A 90 -26.16 -5.16 -14.38
C ARG A 90 -26.44 -6.44 -15.16
N ILE A 91 -27.51 -7.14 -14.80
CA ILE A 91 -27.94 -8.36 -15.48
C ILE A 91 -28.16 -8.11 -16.99
N GLU A 92 -28.76 -6.98 -17.36
CA GLU A 92 -28.96 -6.60 -18.76
C GLU A 92 -27.62 -6.41 -19.50
N THR A 93 -26.64 -5.81 -18.85
CA THR A 93 -25.29 -5.61 -19.42
C THR A 93 -24.60 -6.95 -19.67
N LEU A 94 -24.71 -7.89 -18.73
CA LEU A 94 -24.16 -9.24 -18.87
C LEU A 94 -24.81 -10.05 -20.00
N GLN A 95 -26.09 -9.79 -20.30
CA GLN A 95 -26.80 -10.45 -21.39
C GLN A 95 -26.44 -9.89 -22.77
N ASN A 96 -26.15 -8.59 -22.85
CA ASN A 96 -26.00 -7.87 -24.12
C ASN A 96 -24.54 -7.65 -24.53
N GLU A 97 -23.61 -7.54 -23.58
CA GLU A 97 -22.20 -7.21 -23.86
C GLU A 97 -21.32 -8.45 -23.94
N VAL A 98 -20.37 -8.42 -24.88
CA VAL A 98 -19.33 -9.44 -25.01
C VAL A 98 -18.15 -9.05 -24.11
N ILE A 99 -17.75 -9.95 -23.21
CA ILE A 99 -16.60 -9.74 -22.34
C ILE A 99 -15.33 -9.95 -23.17
N MET A 100 -14.50 -8.92 -23.28
CA MET A 100 -13.19 -8.99 -23.96
C MET A 100 -12.12 -9.52 -23.00
N ALA A 101 -12.31 -10.74 -22.51
CA ALA A 101 -11.34 -11.48 -21.71
C ALA A 101 -10.98 -12.79 -22.42
N PRO A 102 -9.78 -13.35 -22.21
CA PRO A 102 -9.47 -14.69 -22.68
C PRO A 102 -10.37 -15.72 -21.97
N ASP A 103 -11.01 -16.60 -22.73
CA ASP A 103 -11.85 -17.68 -22.18
C ASP A 103 -11.01 -18.86 -21.66
N ASP A 104 -9.73 -18.95 -22.06
CA ASP A 104 -8.83 -20.02 -21.67
C ASP A 104 -8.41 -19.93 -20.20
N GLU A 105 -8.80 -20.94 -19.40
CA GLU A 105 -8.46 -21.04 -17.97
C GLU A 105 -6.94 -20.95 -17.71
N ILE A 106 -6.14 -21.53 -18.60
CA ILE A 106 -4.67 -21.49 -18.52
C ILE A 106 -4.13 -20.06 -18.65
N GLU A 107 -4.71 -19.25 -19.54
CA GLU A 107 -4.30 -17.86 -19.71
C GLU A 107 -4.72 -17.00 -18.52
N LEU A 108 -5.93 -17.24 -17.99
CA LEU A 108 -6.41 -16.58 -16.77
C LEU A 108 -5.51 -16.87 -15.57
N LEU A 109 -5.10 -18.12 -15.37
CA LEU A 109 -4.16 -18.49 -14.30
C LEU A 109 -2.79 -17.83 -14.46
N LYS A 110 -2.28 -17.71 -15.69
CA LYS A 110 -1.03 -16.98 -15.97
C LYS A 110 -1.16 -15.49 -15.66
N LEU A 111 -2.27 -14.86 -16.04
CA LEU A 111 -2.54 -13.46 -15.73
C LEU A 111 -2.64 -13.22 -14.22
N HIS A 112 -3.30 -14.12 -13.50
CA HIS A 112 -3.40 -14.08 -12.05
C HIS A 112 -2.03 -14.20 -11.38
N LYS A 113 -1.22 -15.19 -11.80
CA LYS A 113 0.15 -15.36 -11.31
C LYS A 113 1.01 -14.12 -11.54
N ASN A 114 0.96 -13.55 -12.75
CA ASN A 114 1.68 -12.32 -13.09
C ASN A 114 1.26 -11.14 -12.21
N ARG A 115 -0.03 -11.06 -11.85
CA ARG A 115 -0.56 -10.05 -10.92
C ARG A 115 0.03 -10.23 -9.52
N LEU A 116 0.01 -11.45 -8.98
CA LEU A 116 0.59 -11.77 -7.68
C LEU A 116 2.09 -11.44 -7.61
N GLU A 117 2.86 -11.83 -8.63
CA GLU A 117 4.29 -11.54 -8.70
C GLU A 117 4.58 -10.03 -8.65
N LYS A 118 3.79 -9.22 -9.36
CA LYS A 118 3.90 -7.75 -9.32
C LYS A 118 3.59 -7.17 -7.94
N HIS A 119 2.58 -7.71 -7.23
CA HIS A 119 2.28 -7.29 -5.85
C HIS A 119 3.38 -7.68 -4.88
N GLN A 120 3.96 -8.88 -5.00
CA GLN A 120 5.10 -9.34 -4.20
C GLN A 120 6.35 -8.50 -4.46
N GLU A 121 6.59 -8.12 -5.73
CA GLU A 121 7.67 -7.23 -6.10
C GLU A 121 7.48 -5.85 -5.45
N LEU A 122 6.28 -5.29 -5.53
CA LEU A 122 5.96 -4.00 -4.93
C LEU A 122 6.18 -4.01 -3.41
N SER A 123 5.69 -5.04 -2.71
CA SER A 123 5.85 -5.17 -1.26
C SER A 123 7.33 -5.29 -0.86
N SER A 124 8.11 -6.08 -1.59
CA SER A 124 9.55 -6.24 -1.38
C SER A 124 10.31 -4.93 -1.59
N ARG A 125 9.93 -4.15 -2.60
CA ARG A 125 10.53 -2.83 -2.88
C ARG A 125 10.21 -1.82 -1.78
N ILE A 126 8.98 -1.81 -1.27
CA ILE A 126 8.58 -0.96 -0.14
C ILE A 126 9.40 -1.29 1.10
N ARG A 127 9.54 -2.58 1.45
CA ARG A 127 10.36 -3.03 2.59
C ARG A 127 11.82 -2.58 2.46
N ARG A 128 12.43 -2.83 1.30
CA ARG A 128 13.80 -2.37 1.00
C ARG A 128 13.94 -0.85 1.15
N GLN A 129 12.92 -0.11 0.73
CA GLN A 129 12.94 1.35 0.79
C GLN A 129 12.87 1.88 2.23
N GLU A 130 12.09 1.21 3.08
CA GLU A 130 12.06 1.49 4.52
C GLU A 130 13.42 1.20 5.17
N GLU A 131 14.08 0.10 4.81
CA GLU A 131 15.45 -0.20 5.28
C GLU A 131 16.46 0.87 4.85
N LEU A 132 16.44 1.27 3.57
CA LEU A 132 17.29 2.36 3.08
C LEU A 132 17.03 3.67 3.80
N ARG A 133 15.77 3.95 4.16
CA ARG A 133 15.41 5.12 4.99
C ARG A 133 16.08 5.05 6.37
N LYS A 134 16.05 3.90 7.04
CA LYS A 134 16.71 3.71 8.35
C LYS A 134 18.22 3.90 8.25
N VAL A 135 18.85 3.34 7.21
CA VAL A 135 20.29 3.49 6.96
C VAL A 135 20.67 4.95 6.69
N GLU A 136 19.90 5.66 5.84
CA GLU A 136 20.13 7.08 5.55
C GLU A 136 20.04 7.93 6.83
N GLN A 137 19.03 7.69 7.67
CA GLN A 137 18.89 8.38 8.96
C GLN A 137 20.09 8.13 9.88
N GLY A 138 20.55 6.88 9.97
CA GLY A 138 21.75 6.52 10.72
C GLY A 138 23.01 7.24 10.23
N LEU A 139 23.26 7.25 8.91
CA LEU A 139 24.38 7.96 8.30
C LEU A 139 24.29 9.48 8.50
N ARG A 140 23.07 10.05 8.44
CA ARG A 140 22.84 11.47 8.71
C ARG A 140 23.15 11.83 10.15
N ILE A 141 22.76 11.00 11.11
CA ILE A 141 23.12 11.18 12.53
C ILE A 141 24.65 11.12 12.68
N GLN A 142 25.32 10.12 12.12
CA GLN A 142 26.78 10.02 12.17
C GLN A 142 27.47 11.27 11.59
N LYS A 143 27.02 11.75 10.43
CA LYS A 143 27.54 12.98 9.81
C LYS A 143 27.34 14.20 10.73
N ASN A 144 26.18 14.34 11.35
CA ASN A 144 25.90 15.44 12.28
C ASN A 144 26.74 15.34 13.57
N LEU A 145 27.04 14.13 14.05
CA LEU A 145 27.92 13.90 15.20
C LEU A 145 29.39 14.22 14.88
N MET A 146 29.84 14.13 13.64
CA MET A 146 31.16 14.63 13.25
C MET A 146 31.23 16.16 13.24
N GLY A 147 30.08 16.84 13.24
CA GLY A 147 29.99 18.29 13.33
C GLY A 147 30.34 18.85 14.71
N LYS A 148 30.61 20.16 14.74
CA LYS A 148 30.89 20.93 15.96
C LYS A 148 29.61 21.24 16.76
N GLY A 149 29.77 21.46 18.06
CA GLY A 149 28.69 21.88 18.97
C GLY A 149 28.48 20.91 20.13
N ARG A 150 28.15 21.44 21.31
CA ARG A 150 27.84 20.63 22.49
C ARG A 150 26.53 19.87 22.29
N ARG A 151 26.51 18.59 22.65
CA ARG A 151 25.37 17.68 22.43
C ARG A 151 25.25 16.66 23.55
N LYS A 152 24.03 16.15 23.76
CA LYS A 152 23.71 15.08 24.70
C LYS A 152 22.81 14.04 24.03
N LYS A 153 23.04 12.75 24.29
CA LYS A 153 22.12 11.67 23.90
C LYS A 153 20.90 11.70 24.82
N VAL A 154 19.70 11.75 24.25
CA VAL A 154 18.44 11.90 24.99
C VAL A 154 17.62 10.61 24.99
N GLY A 155 17.79 9.75 23.99
CA GLY A 155 17.05 8.49 23.92
C GLY A 155 17.33 7.70 22.64
N VAL A 156 16.36 6.89 22.25
CA VAL A 156 16.36 6.04 21.06
C VAL A 156 15.04 6.25 20.31
N ASP A 157 15.10 6.29 18.99
CA ASP A 157 13.94 6.45 18.10
C ASP A 157 13.18 5.13 17.91
N LYS A 158 12.00 5.18 17.27
CA LYS A 158 11.18 4.01 16.92
C LYS A 158 11.95 2.96 16.11
N ASP A 159 12.89 3.43 15.29
CA ASP A 159 13.74 2.60 14.44
C ASP A 159 15.01 2.09 15.17
N GLY A 160 15.15 2.32 16.48
CA GLY A 160 16.30 1.89 17.27
C GLY A 160 17.53 2.80 17.17
N LEU A 161 17.42 3.94 16.48
CA LEU A 161 18.52 4.89 16.26
C LEU A 161 18.67 5.86 17.45
N PRO A 162 19.89 6.23 17.88
CA PRO A 162 20.11 7.13 19.01
C PRO A 162 19.71 8.57 18.70
N LEU A 163 18.90 9.18 19.58
CA LEU A 163 18.46 10.57 19.49
C LEU A 163 19.40 11.50 20.27
N TYR A 164 19.81 12.59 19.62
CA TYR A 164 20.70 13.60 20.21
C TYR A 164 20.04 14.98 20.23
N LYS A 165 20.28 15.72 21.32
CA LYS A 165 19.90 17.13 21.47
C LYS A 165 21.17 17.98 21.52
N TRP A 166 21.29 18.93 20.61
CA TRP A 166 22.34 19.94 20.63
C TRP A 166 21.96 21.07 21.58
N LYS A 167 22.97 21.69 22.21
CA LYS A 167 22.75 22.90 23.01
C LYS A 167 22.24 24.01 22.09
N ASN A 168 21.31 24.82 22.59
CA ASN A 168 20.74 25.93 21.82
C ASN A 168 21.77 27.07 21.71
N GLU A 169 22.64 26.98 20.71
CA GLU A 169 23.69 27.95 20.41
C GLU A 169 23.64 28.29 18.93
N ARG A 170 23.61 29.59 18.60
CA ARG A 170 23.67 30.05 17.21
C ARG A 170 25.04 29.72 16.64
N LYS A 171 25.08 29.07 15.47
CA LYS A 171 26.33 28.93 14.71
C LYS A 171 26.77 30.32 14.28
N LYS A 172 27.98 30.71 14.68
CA LYS A 172 28.61 31.95 14.23
C LYS A 172 28.98 31.84 12.76
#